data_AF-A0A2S7TWS9-F1
#
_entry.id   AF-A0A2S7TWS9-F1
#
_cell.length_a   1.000
_cell.length_b   1.000
_cell.length_c   1.000
_cell.angle_alpha   90.00
_cell.angle_beta   90.00
_cell.angle_gamma   90.00
#
_symmetry.space_group_name_H-M   'P 1'
#
loop_
_entity.id
_entity.type
_entity.pdbx_description
1 polymer ?
#
loop_
_entity_poly.entity_id
_entity_poly.type
_entity_poly.pdbx_seq_one_letter_code
_entity_poly.pdbx_strand_id
1 'polypeptide(L)'
;MLRAHIEKCTVLLGSATPSLESFHNTQTGKYQLIHLTNRVDDQTMPIIRVMDMKLEAQKQKGRDAILSDKLRVSMEAKLKNGEQVILFLNRRGFARSLQCPPCGHVCECQHCAIPLTYHKGDERLVCHMCGYQTITPRKCP
;
A
#
# COMPACT_ATOMS: atom_id res chain seq x y z
N MET A 1 -10.59 22.99 13.90
CA MET A 1 -10.99 22.62 15.26
C MET A 1 -10.74 23.72 16.27
N LEU A 2 -9.48 24.13 16.52
CA LEU A 2 -9.17 25.17 17.52
C LEU A 2 -9.94 26.49 17.31
N ARG A 3 -9.94 27.03 16.09
CA ARG A 3 -10.68 28.27 15.79
C ARG A 3 -12.17 28.15 16.08
N ALA A 4 -12.78 27.02 15.73
CA ALA A 4 -14.20 26.81 15.98
C ALA A 4 -14.55 26.69 17.46
N HIS A 5 -13.63 26.14 18.26
CA HIS A 5 -13.77 26.15 19.72
C HIS A 5 -13.73 27.57 20.29
N ILE A 6 -12.81 28.41 19.81
CA ILE A 6 -12.69 29.83 20.22
C ILE A 6 -13.96 30.60 19.84
N GLU A 7 -14.44 30.43 18.61
CA GLU A 7 -15.60 31.14 18.05
C GLU A 7 -16.95 30.51 18.45
N LYS A 8 -16.94 29.42 19.26
CA LYS A 8 -18.12 28.65 19.66
C LYS A 8 -19.01 28.23 18.48
N CYS A 9 -18.42 27.82 17.37
CA CYS A 9 -19.13 27.39 16.17
C CYS A 9 -19.00 25.88 15.92
N THR A 10 -20.01 25.31 15.26
CA THR A 10 -20.01 23.90 14.86
C THR A 10 -19.12 23.69 13.63
N VAL A 11 -18.33 22.61 13.61
CA VAL A 11 -17.54 22.19 12.45
C VAL A 11 -17.96 20.80 12.02
N LEU A 12 -18.21 20.66 10.71
CA LEU A 12 -18.44 19.37 10.08
C LEU A 12 -17.17 18.94 9.33
N LEU A 13 -16.62 17.79 9.69
CA LEU A 13 -15.49 17.17 8.99
C LEU A 13 -16.02 16.06 8.07
N GLY A 14 -16.11 16.34 6.78
CA GLY A 14 -16.53 15.36 5.77
C GLY A 14 -15.34 14.58 5.22
N SER A 15 -15.36 13.26 5.30
CA SER A 15 -14.38 12.40 4.63
C SER A 15 -14.96 11.00 4.39
N ALA A 16 -14.65 10.41 3.22
CA ALA A 16 -14.91 8.99 2.95
C ALA A 16 -13.85 8.07 3.58
N THR A 17 -12.67 8.60 3.88
CA THR A 17 -11.53 7.92 4.52
C THR A 17 -10.96 8.85 5.58
N PRO A 18 -11.58 8.96 6.77
CA PRO A 18 -11.14 9.88 7.81
C PRO A 18 -9.70 9.59 8.24
N SER A 19 -8.96 10.62 8.66
CA SER A 19 -7.64 10.41 9.26
C SER A 19 -7.76 9.59 10.54
N LEU A 20 -6.71 8.84 10.90
CA LEU A 20 -6.72 8.01 12.11
C LEU A 20 -6.94 8.85 13.37
N GLU A 21 -6.37 10.04 13.43
CA GLU A 21 -6.52 10.97 14.54
C GLU A 21 -7.96 11.48 14.65
N SER A 22 -8.60 11.79 13.51
CA SER A 22 -9.99 12.25 13.49
C SER A 22 -10.94 11.14 13.93
N PHE A 23 -10.71 9.91 13.46
CA PHE A 23 -11.49 8.74 13.88
C PHE A 23 -11.26 8.39 15.35
N HIS A 24 -10.03 8.47 15.85
CA HIS A 24 -9.75 8.28 17.27
C HIS A 24 -10.45 9.33 18.16
N ASN A 25 -10.51 10.59 17.71
CA ASN A 25 -11.28 11.63 18.41
C ASN A 25 -12.79 11.32 18.46
N THR A 26 -13.33 10.59 17.48
CA THR A 26 -14.71 10.08 17.58
C THR A 26 -14.87 8.95 18.59
N GLN A 27 -13.89 8.04 18.67
CA GLN A 27 -13.91 6.93 19.63
C GLN A 27 -13.76 7.41 21.08
N THR A 28 -13.00 8.48 21.30
CA THR A 28 -12.79 9.10 22.62
C THR A 28 -13.90 10.09 23.01
N GLY A 29 -14.93 10.25 22.17
CA GLY A 29 -16.07 11.15 22.43
C GLY A 29 -15.76 12.64 22.25
N LYS A 30 -14.55 13.00 21.81
CA LYS A 30 -14.20 14.40 21.49
C LYS A 30 -15.00 14.91 20.29
N TYR A 31 -15.22 14.05 19.29
CA TYR A 31 -16.02 14.34 18.10
C TYR A 31 -17.23 13.41 18.04
N GLN A 32 -18.31 13.88 17.43
CA GLN A 32 -19.45 13.04 17.09
C GLN A 32 -19.25 12.46 15.69
N LEU A 33 -19.49 11.15 15.54
CA LEU A 33 -19.43 10.47 14.26
C LEU A 33 -20.82 10.36 13.65
N ILE A 34 -20.96 10.81 12.40
CA ILE A 34 -22.19 10.71 11.61
C ILE A 34 -21.84 9.93 10.34
N HIS A 35 -22.57 8.83 10.09
CA HIS A 35 -22.33 7.95 8.96
C HIS A 35 -23.41 8.12 7.89
N LEU A 36 -22.97 8.15 6.62
CA LEU A 36 -23.81 7.96 5.46
C LEU A 36 -23.54 6.55 4.92
N THR A 37 -24.51 5.66 5.03
CA THR A 37 -24.37 4.24 4.67
C THR A 37 -24.69 3.95 3.20
N ASN A 38 -25.35 4.88 2.53
CA ASN A 38 -25.81 4.71 1.16
C ASN A 38 -24.91 5.50 0.21
N ARG A 39 -24.61 4.90 -0.94
CA ARG A 39 -23.92 5.58 -2.04
C ARG A 39 -24.91 6.42 -2.81
N VAL A 40 -24.41 7.49 -3.42
CA VAL A 40 -25.19 8.29 -4.37
C VAL A 40 -25.64 7.37 -5.51
N ASP A 41 -26.90 7.52 -5.92
CA ASP A 41 -27.55 6.76 -7.00
C ASP A 41 -27.48 5.23 -6.86
N ASP A 42 -27.45 4.70 -5.63
CA ASP A 42 -27.36 3.26 -5.32
C ASP A 42 -26.21 2.53 -6.05
N GLN A 43 -25.13 3.26 -6.35
CA GLN A 43 -23.98 2.71 -7.07
C GLN A 43 -23.33 1.55 -6.31
N THR A 44 -23.00 0.48 -7.04
CA THR A 44 -22.36 -0.71 -6.47
C THR A 44 -20.84 -0.55 -6.38
N MET A 45 -20.24 -1.31 -5.47
CA MET A 45 -18.77 -1.39 -5.38
C MET A 45 -18.20 -2.07 -6.63
N PRO A 46 -17.03 -1.63 -7.13
CA PRO A 46 -16.36 -2.33 -8.22
C PRO A 46 -15.93 -3.74 -7.79
N ILE A 47 -15.83 -4.65 -8.76
CA ILE A 47 -15.30 -5.99 -8.53
C ILE A 47 -13.79 -5.89 -8.27
N ILE A 48 -13.37 -6.26 -7.07
CA ILE A 48 -11.96 -6.28 -6.67
C ILE A 48 -11.42 -7.71 -6.82
N ARG A 49 -10.21 -7.83 -7.37
CA ARG A 49 -9.50 -9.11 -7.51
C ARG A 49 -8.10 -8.97 -6.94
N VAL A 50 -7.77 -9.85 -6.00
CA VAL A 50 -6.42 -9.96 -5.45
C VAL A 50 -5.66 -11.02 -6.25
N MET A 51 -4.50 -10.66 -6.77
CA MET A 51 -3.66 -11.55 -7.58
C MET A 51 -2.41 -11.92 -6.77
N ASP A 52 -2.13 -13.22 -6.65
CA ASP A 52 -0.89 -13.69 -6.04
C ASP A 52 0.25 -13.64 -7.06
N MET A 53 1.15 -12.68 -6.88
CA MET A 53 2.29 -12.48 -7.76
C MET A 53 3.35 -13.59 -7.67
N LYS A 54 3.36 -14.39 -6.59
CA LYS A 54 4.28 -15.55 -6.49
C LYS A 54 3.94 -16.61 -7.54
N LEU A 55 2.65 -16.88 -7.72
CA LEU A 55 2.16 -17.82 -8.73
C LEU A 55 2.44 -17.30 -10.15
N GLU A 56 2.33 -15.99 -10.36
CA GLU A 56 2.65 -15.37 -11.65
C GLU A 56 4.16 -15.47 -11.98
N ALA A 57 5.04 -15.26 -11.00
CA ALA A 57 6.49 -15.41 -11.18
C ALA A 57 6.90 -16.85 -11.52
N GLN A 58 6.23 -17.86 -10.92
CA GLN A 58 6.47 -19.27 -11.23
C GLN A 58 6.12 -19.61 -12.69
N LYS A 59 5.00 -19.07 -13.22
CA LYS A 59 4.57 -19.29 -14.61
C LYS A 59 5.57 -18.76 -15.63
N GLN A 60 6.27 -17.67 -15.30
CA GLN A 60 7.23 -17.02 -16.21
C GLN A 60 8.65 -17.60 -16.15
N LYS A 61 8.82 -18.84 -15.65
CA LYS A 61 10.12 -19.55 -15.56
C LYS A 61 11.22 -18.70 -14.89
N GLY A 62 10.87 -17.94 -13.85
CA GLY A 62 11.83 -17.13 -13.09
C GLY A 62 12.15 -15.76 -13.69
N ARG A 63 11.39 -15.27 -14.67
CA ARG A 63 11.37 -13.84 -15.03
C ARG A 63 10.46 -13.09 -14.05
N ASP A 64 10.91 -11.92 -13.60
CA ASP A 64 10.13 -11.05 -12.72
C ASP A 64 8.88 -10.54 -13.47
N ALA A 65 7.74 -11.18 -13.23
CA ALA A 65 6.45 -10.72 -13.73
C ALA A 65 6.05 -9.46 -12.94
N ILE A 66 6.40 -8.28 -13.47
CA ILE A 66 6.03 -6.98 -12.85
C ILE A 66 4.50 -6.81 -12.83
N LEU A 67 3.80 -7.36 -13.83
CA LEU A 67 2.34 -7.35 -13.95
C LEU A 67 1.83 -8.78 -14.11
N SER A 68 0.72 -9.11 -13.46
CA SER A 68 0.04 -10.39 -13.69
C SER A 68 -0.52 -10.48 -15.12
N ASP A 69 -0.60 -11.69 -15.66
CA ASP A 69 -1.14 -11.91 -17.01
C ASP A 69 -2.58 -11.40 -17.13
N LYS A 70 -3.37 -11.61 -16.07
CA LYS A 70 -4.76 -11.16 -16.01
C LYS A 70 -4.86 -9.63 -16.05
N LEU A 71 -3.97 -8.93 -15.35
CA LEU A 71 -3.91 -7.46 -15.38
C LEU A 71 -3.53 -6.98 -16.78
N ARG A 72 -2.48 -7.56 -17.39
CA ARG A 72 -2.04 -7.22 -18.75
C ARG A 72 -3.15 -7.36 -19.78
N VAL A 73 -3.81 -8.53 -19.83
CA VAL A 73 -4.92 -8.79 -20.78
C VAL A 73 -6.08 -7.82 -20.54
N SER A 74 -6.41 -7.54 -19.29
CA SER A 74 -7.49 -6.60 -18.96
C SER A 74 -7.15 -5.17 -19.41
N MET A 75 -5.90 -4.75 -19.24
CA MET A 75 -5.43 -3.44 -19.68
C MET A 75 -5.47 -3.31 -21.21
N GLU A 76 -4.96 -4.32 -21.93
CA GLU A 76 -4.99 -4.35 -23.40
C GLU A 76 -6.42 -4.24 -23.94
N ALA A 77 -7.37 -4.97 -23.34
CA ALA A 77 -8.77 -4.90 -23.73
C ALA A 77 -9.37 -3.49 -23.50
N LYS A 78 -9.08 -2.86 -22.35
CA LYS A 78 -9.54 -1.50 -22.06
C LYS A 78 -8.98 -0.47 -23.04
N LEU A 79 -7.67 -0.52 -23.30
CA LEU A 79 -7.03 0.39 -24.25
C LEU A 79 -7.54 0.20 -25.68
N LYS A 80 -7.80 -1.05 -26.10
CA LYS A 80 -8.38 -1.35 -27.43
C LYS A 80 -9.78 -0.77 -27.61
N ASN A 81 -10.55 -0.64 -26.53
CA ASN A 81 -11.88 -0.04 -26.55
C ASN A 81 -11.86 1.50 -26.45
N GLY A 82 -10.68 2.14 -26.46
CA GLY A 82 -10.56 3.58 -26.24
C GLY A 82 -10.81 4.01 -24.79
N GLU A 83 -10.84 3.06 -23.85
CA GLU A 83 -10.99 3.34 -22.42
C GLU A 83 -9.62 3.64 -21.77
N GLN A 84 -9.64 4.19 -20.57
CA GLN A 84 -8.43 4.57 -19.82
C GLN A 84 -8.13 3.59 -18.69
N VAL A 85 -6.84 3.48 -18.37
CA VAL A 85 -6.34 2.68 -17.25
C VAL A 85 -5.48 3.59 -16.36
N ILE A 86 -5.73 3.55 -15.05
CA ILE A 86 -4.89 4.20 -14.05
C ILE A 86 -4.10 3.12 -13.30
N LEU A 87 -2.77 3.21 -13.35
CA LEU A 87 -1.87 2.36 -12.57
C LEU A 87 -1.27 3.16 -11.42
N PHE A 88 -1.52 2.71 -10.19
CA PHE A 88 -0.91 3.29 -9.00
C PHE A 88 0.42 2.59 -8.70
N LEU A 89 1.51 3.36 -8.73
CA LEU A 89 2.85 2.90 -8.36
C LEU A 89 3.32 3.67 -7.14
N ASN A 90 3.83 2.94 -6.13
CA ASN A 90 4.29 3.54 -4.89
C ASN A 90 5.59 4.34 -5.10
N ARG A 91 5.46 5.65 -5.35
CA ARG A 91 6.52 6.71 -5.36
C ARG A 91 7.65 6.51 -6.40
N ARG A 92 8.34 7.60 -6.75
CA ARG A 92 9.65 7.56 -7.44
C ARG A 92 10.72 7.15 -6.42
N GLY A 93 11.47 6.08 -6.67
CA GLY A 93 12.57 5.60 -5.81
C GLY A 93 12.78 4.08 -5.88
N PHE A 94 13.83 3.58 -5.24
CA PHE A 94 14.15 2.15 -5.18
C PHE A 94 13.26 1.38 -4.19
N ALA A 95 13.10 0.08 -4.41
CA ALA A 95 12.41 -0.85 -3.51
C ALA A 95 13.00 -0.72 -2.10
N ARG A 96 12.16 -0.38 -1.11
CA ARG A 96 12.65 -0.22 0.26
C ARG A 96 13.07 -1.58 0.80
N SER A 97 12.29 -2.64 0.64
CA SER A 97 12.63 -3.96 1.16
C SER A 97 13.15 -4.92 0.09
N LEU A 98 14.01 -5.85 0.51
CA LEU A 98 14.43 -7.00 -0.31
C LEU A 98 13.42 -8.14 -0.11
N GLN A 99 12.77 -8.57 -1.20
CA GLN A 99 11.83 -9.69 -1.20
C GLN A 99 12.25 -10.75 -2.22
N CYS A 100 12.20 -12.01 -1.81
CA CYS A 100 12.44 -13.16 -2.69
C CYS A 100 11.20 -13.42 -3.57
N PRO A 101 11.26 -13.31 -4.91
CA PRO A 101 10.09 -13.51 -5.76
C PRO A 101 9.48 -14.94 -5.68
N PRO A 102 10.27 -16.03 -5.63
CA PRO A 102 9.73 -17.39 -5.54
C PRO A 102 8.95 -17.73 -4.26
N CYS A 103 9.46 -17.37 -3.08
CA CYS A 103 8.84 -17.76 -1.80
C CYS A 103 8.14 -16.59 -1.07
N GLY A 104 8.48 -15.35 -1.43
CA GLY A 104 7.95 -14.13 -0.82
C GLY A 104 8.66 -13.71 0.47
N HIS A 105 9.75 -14.40 0.87
CA HIS A 105 10.53 -14.05 2.06
C HIS A 105 11.03 -12.61 2.00
N VAL A 106 10.96 -11.88 3.13
CA VAL A 106 11.45 -10.51 3.29
C VAL A 106 12.49 -10.51 4.40
N CYS A 107 13.62 -9.85 4.18
CA CYS A 107 14.65 -9.74 5.21
C CYS A 107 14.20 -8.78 6.32
N GLU A 108 14.06 -9.28 7.54
CA GLU A 108 13.58 -8.53 8.70
C GLU A 108 14.70 -8.21 9.70
N CYS A 109 14.50 -7.13 10.46
CA CYS A 109 15.37 -6.75 11.56
C CYS A 109 15.14 -7.68 12.75
N GLN A 110 16.22 -8.31 13.24
CA GLN A 110 16.17 -9.20 14.42
C GLN A 110 15.77 -8.48 15.72
N HIS A 111 15.92 -7.15 15.78
CA HIS A 111 15.58 -6.36 16.97
C HIS A 111 14.20 -5.71 16.93
N CYS A 112 13.65 -5.47 15.73
CA CYS A 112 12.42 -4.68 15.56
C CYS A 112 11.29 -5.43 14.85
N ALA A 113 11.55 -6.62 14.30
CA ALA A 113 10.59 -7.37 13.49
C ALA A 113 9.95 -6.54 12.36
N ILE A 114 10.75 -5.66 11.73
CA ILE A 114 10.34 -4.86 10.57
C ILE A 114 11.22 -5.17 9.35
N PRO A 115 10.71 -4.99 8.12
CA PRO A 115 11.51 -5.14 6.90
C PRO A 115 12.74 -4.22 6.89
N LEU A 116 13.90 -4.79 6.58
CA LEU A 116 15.13 -4.03 6.38
C LEU A 116 15.07 -3.27 5.05
N THR A 117 15.66 -2.07 5.05
CA THR A 117 15.74 -1.24 3.85
C THR A 117 17.00 -1.56 3.04
N TYR A 118 16.86 -1.85 1.74
CA TYR A 118 17.98 -2.09 0.85
C TYR A 118 18.57 -0.79 0.32
N HIS A 119 19.83 -0.53 0.71
CA HIS A 119 20.63 0.59 0.25
C HIS A 119 21.56 0.12 -0.87
N LYS A 120 21.15 0.37 -2.13
CA LYS A 120 21.87 -0.08 -3.32
C LYS A 120 23.31 0.46 -3.42
N GLY A 121 23.57 1.67 -2.91
CA GLY A 121 24.91 2.28 -2.96
C GLY A 121 25.95 1.53 -2.13
N ASP A 122 25.53 0.96 -1.00
CA ASP A 122 26.42 0.29 -0.05
C ASP A 122 26.25 -1.24 -0.06
N GLU A 123 25.35 -1.77 -0.89
CA GLU A 123 24.92 -3.19 -0.90
C GLU A 123 24.58 -3.72 0.51
N ARG A 124 23.84 -2.91 1.28
CA ARG A 124 23.49 -3.19 2.67
C ARG A 124 21.99 -3.15 2.92
N LEU A 125 21.58 -3.94 3.91
CA LEU A 125 20.26 -3.93 4.50
C LEU A 125 20.31 -3.15 5.83
N VAL A 126 19.49 -2.12 5.97
CA VAL A 126 19.51 -1.19 7.12
C VAL A 126 18.14 -1.08 7.75
N CYS A 127 18.07 -1.24 9.07
CA CYS A 127 16.90 -0.92 9.87
C CYS A 127 16.89 0.58 10.19
N HIS A 128 15.89 1.32 9.70
CA HIS A 128 15.76 2.75 10.01
C HIS A 128 15.18 3.06 11.39
N MET A 129 14.72 2.04 12.13
CA MET A 129 14.21 2.24 13.49
C MET A 129 15.29 2.09 14.57
N CYS A 130 16.20 1.11 14.43
CA CYS A 130 17.24 0.84 15.43
C CYS A 130 18.68 0.97 14.90
N GLY A 131 18.87 1.21 13.60
CA GLY A 131 20.19 1.33 12.99
C GLY A 131 20.91 0.01 12.71
N TYR A 132 20.31 -1.15 13.00
CA TYR A 132 20.89 -2.46 12.65
C TYR A 132 21.23 -2.54 11.16
N GLN A 133 22.40 -3.08 10.83
CA GLN A 133 22.86 -3.25 9.46
C GLN A 133 23.30 -4.69 9.23
N THR A 134 23.05 -5.20 8.03
CA THR A 134 23.59 -6.49 7.57
C THR A 134 23.90 -6.44 6.08
N ILE A 135 24.74 -7.36 5.62
CA ILE A 135 25.04 -7.52 4.19
C ILE A 135 23.81 -8.03 3.44
N THR A 136 23.68 -7.65 2.17
CA THR A 136 22.61 -8.17 1.33
C THR A 136 22.85 -9.66 1.01
N PRO A 137 21.92 -10.57 1.36
CA PRO A 137 22.09 -11.98 1.10
C PRO A 137 22.04 -12.25 -0.41
N ARG A 138 22.97 -13.11 -0.89
CA ARG A 138 23.02 -13.50 -2.31
C ARG A 138 22.04 -14.62 -2.67
N LYS A 139 21.54 -15.34 -1.67
CA LYS A 139 20.57 -16.43 -1.82
C LYS A 139 19.47 -16.23 -0.78
N CYS A 140 18.26 -16.61 -1.15
CA CYS A 140 17.17 -16.72 -0.19
C CYS A 140 17.60 -17.68 0.94
N PRO A 141 17.43 -17.30 2.22
CA PRO A 141 17.62 -18.23 3.34
C PRO A 141 16.61 -19.38 3.30
#